data_AF-A0A4Q6B8K2-F1
#
_entry.id   AF-A0A4Q6B8K2-F1
#
_cell.length_a   1.000
_cell.length_b   1.000
_cell.length_c   1.000
_cell.angle_alpha   90.00
_cell.angle_beta   90.00
_cell.angle_gamma   90.00
#
_symmetry.space_group_name_H-M   'P 1'
#
loop_
_entity.id
_entity.type
_entity.pdbx_description
1 polymer ?
#
loop_
_entity_poly.entity_id
_entity_poly.type
_entity_poly.pdbx_seq_one_letter_code
_entity_poly.pdbx_strand_id
1 'polypeptide(L)'
;MEESSSAIILTKRPEIRDVVRQALKAKGMKADNIFPVMDEKECLKKQSEIEYGLLILDWEFAPDKIQFILSNNRKEHRLESHLVFLIAAHDETAIVKVAQEYYVNYVAVGEISTDTIRDQIKGLVKEFSATGPLRKMLLAVDACRKSGDHANAIEMLEKLHAKQPEHERIGIELAEAYIHEDRWSLAEDILRVLLQDEDVSPRVKHLFARCRLKQGDYNTALASLKGAQLLSPYNVERLLEMGNLFLKLDRVEEAEAAFSEILAFSPVSKPATFGVSASKLLMGEVNDALQILNGVANPRELSAIFNTAAILAIKQQRYDAGFALYQKALQLLAKKPKLVSRILYNMGIGFVKWGKSDKGLKCFEKAAEQDPTFQDASFNVKVLKAAPVSGPAPTLKETTDLSEAVSDLSDGEIPLMEIGYDHGEEEVELDEVLSNISKVG
;
A
#
# COMPACT_ATOMS: atom_id res chain seq x y z
N MET A 1 -1.27 -34.78 -10.48
CA MET A 1 -0.76 -34.15 -9.24
C MET A 1 0.61 -34.73 -8.95
N GLU A 2 1.63 -33.90 -8.77
CA GLU A 2 2.81 -34.38 -8.03
C GLU A 2 2.34 -34.80 -6.63
N GLU A 3 2.85 -35.93 -6.13
CA GLU A 3 2.43 -36.54 -4.87
C GLU A 3 2.67 -35.65 -3.62
N SER A 4 3.31 -34.49 -3.82
CA SER A 4 3.73 -33.50 -2.81
C SER A 4 2.85 -32.25 -2.71
N SER A 5 1.89 -32.00 -3.60
CA SER A 5 1.15 -30.73 -3.60
C SER A 5 -0.07 -30.74 -2.66
N SER A 6 -0.15 -29.76 -1.76
CA SER A 6 -1.23 -29.59 -0.78
C SER A 6 -2.39 -28.73 -1.29
N ALA A 7 -3.58 -28.90 -0.71
CA ALA A 7 -4.74 -28.03 -0.93
C ALA A 7 -5.25 -27.40 0.38
N ILE A 8 -5.54 -26.10 0.34
CA ILE A 8 -6.23 -25.38 1.40
C ILE A 8 -7.69 -25.16 0.97
N ILE A 9 -8.65 -25.47 1.84
CA ILE A 9 -10.09 -25.34 1.55
C ILE A 9 -10.72 -24.45 2.62
N LEU A 10 -11.11 -23.23 2.26
CA LEU A 10 -11.86 -22.33 3.15
C LEU A 10 -13.34 -22.35 2.79
N THR A 11 -14.17 -22.91 3.67
CA THR A 11 -15.63 -22.90 3.53
C THR A 11 -16.31 -23.09 4.88
N LYS A 12 -17.44 -22.41 5.09
CA LYS A 12 -18.32 -22.65 6.25
C LYS A 12 -19.33 -23.78 5.99
N ARG A 13 -19.45 -24.25 4.75
CA ARG A 13 -20.44 -25.22 4.28
C ARG A 13 -19.88 -26.64 4.35
N PRO A 14 -20.28 -27.47 5.34
CA PRO A 14 -19.72 -28.80 5.52
C PRO A 14 -19.94 -29.70 4.30
N GLU A 15 -21.07 -29.56 3.61
CA GLU A 15 -21.41 -30.28 2.39
C GLU A 15 -20.41 -30.01 1.25
N ILE A 16 -20.00 -28.76 1.07
CA ILE A 16 -18.99 -28.39 0.06
C ILE A 16 -17.64 -28.96 0.46
N ARG A 17 -17.25 -28.75 1.72
CA ARG A 17 -15.98 -29.25 2.26
C ARG A 17 -15.82 -30.75 2.02
N ASP A 18 -16.85 -31.53 2.34
CA ASP A 18 -16.77 -32.99 2.24
C ASP A 18 -16.71 -33.46 0.79
N VAL A 19 -17.47 -32.84 -0.11
CA VAL A 19 -17.42 -33.11 -1.55
C VAL A 19 -16.06 -32.78 -2.15
N VAL A 20 -15.52 -31.59 -1.84
CA VAL A 20 -14.20 -31.16 -2.30
C VAL A 20 -13.13 -32.15 -1.82
N ARG A 21 -13.14 -32.49 -0.52
CA ARG A 21 -12.18 -33.45 0.05
C ARG A 21 -12.25 -34.82 -0.63
N GLN A 22 -13.46 -35.34 -0.85
CA GLN A 22 -13.65 -36.62 -1.54
C GLN A 22 -13.18 -36.56 -2.99
N ALA A 23 -13.48 -35.47 -3.70
CA ALA A 23 -13.07 -35.27 -5.09
C ALA A 23 -11.53 -35.20 -5.23
N LEU A 24 -10.85 -34.49 -4.32
CA LEU A 24 -9.39 -34.41 -4.30
C LEU A 24 -8.74 -35.77 -3.98
N LYS A 25 -9.27 -36.51 -2.99
CA LYS A 25 -8.81 -37.87 -2.67
C LYS A 25 -8.97 -38.84 -3.84
N ALA A 26 -10.12 -38.79 -4.52
CA ALA A 26 -10.38 -39.60 -5.70
C ALA A 26 -9.41 -39.30 -6.86
N LYS A 27 -8.70 -38.16 -6.82
CA LYS A 27 -7.67 -37.75 -7.77
C LYS A 27 -6.25 -38.02 -7.29
N GLY A 28 -6.08 -38.74 -6.19
CA GLY A 28 -4.78 -39.17 -5.68
C GLY A 28 -4.13 -38.23 -4.67
N MET A 29 -4.81 -37.14 -4.25
CA MET A 29 -4.31 -36.30 -3.15
C MET A 29 -4.40 -37.07 -1.83
N LYS A 30 -3.28 -37.21 -1.11
CA LYS A 30 -3.24 -37.83 0.22
C LYS A 30 -4.08 -37.02 1.21
N ALA A 31 -4.74 -37.70 2.14
CA ALA A 31 -5.62 -37.06 3.11
C ALA A 31 -4.88 -36.00 3.96
N ASP A 32 -3.61 -36.25 4.29
CA ASP A 32 -2.76 -35.36 5.08
C ASP A 32 -2.33 -34.09 4.33
N ASN A 33 -2.53 -34.06 3.00
CA ASN A 33 -2.24 -32.91 2.14
C ASN A 33 -3.49 -32.05 1.87
N ILE A 34 -4.63 -32.36 2.52
CA ILE A 34 -5.89 -31.61 2.36
C ILE A 34 -6.22 -30.91 3.67
N PHE A 35 -6.13 -29.58 3.65
CA PHE A 35 -6.27 -28.72 4.82
C PHE A 35 -7.59 -27.93 4.74
N PRO A 36 -8.71 -28.48 5.25
CA PRO A 36 -9.91 -27.69 5.46
C PRO A 36 -9.67 -26.71 6.62
N VAL A 37 -9.97 -25.43 6.38
CA VAL A 37 -9.87 -24.35 7.37
C VAL A 37 -11.24 -23.69 7.51
N MET A 38 -11.58 -23.27 8.73
CA MET A 38 -12.91 -22.73 9.06
C MET A 38 -12.92 -21.23 9.30
N ASP A 39 -11.75 -20.61 9.33
CA ASP A 39 -11.60 -19.17 9.48
C ASP A 39 -10.44 -18.59 8.64
N GLU A 40 -10.54 -17.29 8.40
CA GLU A 40 -9.58 -16.46 7.66
C GLU A 40 -8.16 -16.57 8.23
N LYS A 41 -8.00 -16.51 9.56
CA LYS A 41 -6.68 -16.45 10.20
C LYS A 41 -5.95 -17.76 10.04
N GLU A 42 -6.66 -18.88 10.20
CA GLU A 42 -6.14 -20.21 9.95
C GLU A 42 -5.75 -20.38 8.47
N CYS A 43 -6.58 -19.90 7.53
CA CYS A 43 -6.26 -19.92 6.10
C CYS A 43 -4.95 -19.18 5.81
N LEU A 44 -4.83 -17.92 6.26
CA LEU A 44 -3.62 -17.10 6.07
C LEU A 44 -2.39 -17.74 6.73
N LYS A 45 -2.56 -18.29 7.94
CA LYS A 45 -1.50 -19.02 8.64
C LYS A 45 -1.04 -20.21 7.81
N LYS A 46 -1.94 -21.02 7.26
CA LYS A 46 -1.60 -22.14 6.37
C LYS A 46 -0.89 -21.68 5.11
N GLN A 47 -1.34 -20.59 4.48
CA GLN A 47 -0.64 -20.03 3.31
C GLN A 47 0.83 -19.65 3.60
N SER A 48 1.18 -19.39 4.87
CA SER A 48 2.55 -19.08 5.30
C SER A 48 3.35 -20.29 5.80
N GLU A 49 2.70 -21.36 6.27
CA GLU A 49 3.37 -22.50 6.94
C GLU A 49 3.61 -23.69 6.02
N ILE A 50 2.84 -23.83 4.95
CA ILE A 50 2.91 -25.01 4.07
C ILE A 50 3.13 -24.62 2.61
N GLU A 51 3.80 -25.50 1.89
CA GLU A 51 3.79 -25.49 0.43
C GLU A 51 2.48 -26.12 -0.04
N TYR A 52 1.64 -25.32 -0.69
CA TYR A 52 0.39 -25.76 -1.31
C TYR A 52 0.46 -25.53 -2.81
N GLY A 53 -0.45 -26.15 -3.56
CA GLY A 53 -0.61 -25.88 -4.99
C GLY A 53 -2.01 -25.37 -5.33
N LEU A 54 -2.99 -25.67 -4.48
CA LEU A 54 -4.41 -25.39 -4.72
C LEU A 54 -5.03 -24.67 -3.53
N LEU A 55 -5.72 -23.57 -3.82
CA LEU A 55 -6.51 -22.81 -2.86
C LEU A 55 -7.96 -22.84 -3.31
N ILE A 56 -8.85 -23.38 -2.47
CA ILE A 56 -10.28 -23.45 -2.73
C ILE A 56 -10.97 -22.51 -1.76
N LEU A 57 -11.66 -21.51 -2.31
CA LEU A 57 -12.31 -20.45 -1.57
C LEU A 57 -13.81 -20.49 -1.81
N ASP A 58 -14.56 -20.36 -0.74
CA ASP A 58 -16.01 -20.21 -0.77
C ASP A 58 -16.35 -18.71 -0.64
N TRP A 59 -16.92 -18.12 -1.68
CA TRP A 59 -17.29 -16.71 -1.73
C TRP A 59 -18.26 -16.33 -0.60
N GLU A 60 -19.20 -17.21 -0.28
CA GLU A 60 -20.19 -17.03 0.79
C GLU A 60 -19.55 -17.07 2.20
N PHE A 61 -18.25 -17.36 2.32
CA PHE A 61 -17.54 -17.24 3.59
C PHE A 61 -17.62 -15.81 4.16
N ALA A 62 -17.20 -14.84 3.35
CA ALA A 62 -17.23 -13.39 3.54
C ALA A 62 -16.41 -12.71 2.41
N PRO A 63 -17.01 -11.89 1.51
CA PRO A 63 -16.33 -11.32 0.35
C PRO A 63 -15.06 -10.52 0.64
N ASP A 64 -15.06 -9.73 1.71
CA ASP A 64 -13.91 -8.94 2.18
C ASP A 64 -12.74 -9.84 2.60
N LYS A 65 -13.05 -10.94 3.31
CA LYS A 65 -12.05 -11.92 3.76
C LYS A 65 -11.49 -12.73 2.60
N ILE A 66 -12.33 -13.10 1.64
CA ILE A 66 -11.89 -13.78 0.41
C ILE A 66 -10.93 -12.89 -0.39
N GLN A 67 -11.26 -11.62 -0.61
CA GLN A 67 -10.36 -10.69 -1.31
C GLN A 67 -9.05 -10.48 -0.55
N PHE A 68 -9.09 -10.41 0.79
CA PHE A 68 -7.87 -10.31 1.60
C PHE A 68 -6.97 -11.54 1.44
N ILE A 69 -7.54 -12.76 1.42
CA ILE A 69 -6.81 -14.00 1.18
C ILE A 69 -6.22 -14.04 -0.24
N LEU A 70 -7.00 -13.63 -1.24
CA LEU A 70 -6.56 -13.54 -2.63
C LEU A 70 -5.39 -12.55 -2.80
N SER A 71 -5.47 -11.39 -2.14
CA SER A 71 -4.39 -10.41 -2.09
C SER A 71 -3.11 -10.99 -1.49
N ASN A 72 -3.22 -11.71 -0.38
CA ASN A 72 -2.08 -12.39 0.23
C ASN A 72 -1.48 -13.48 -0.67
N ASN A 73 -2.32 -14.21 -1.41
CA ASN A 73 -1.86 -15.20 -2.39
C ASN A 73 -1.04 -14.58 -3.53
N ARG A 74 -1.29 -13.31 -3.87
CA ARG A 74 -0.61 -12.56 -4.95
C ARG A 74 0.57 -11.69 -4.50
N LYS A 75 0.86 -11.58 -3.20
CA LYS A 75 1.93 -10.71 -2.69
C LYS A 75 3.26 -10.94 -3.42
N GLU A 76 4.02 -9.86 -3.63
CA GLU A 76 5.33 -9.84 -4.33
C GLU A 76 5.27 -10.14 -5.83
N HIS A 77 4.14 -9.85 -6.50
CA HIS A 77 3.93 -10.16 -7.92
C HIS A 77 4.08 -11.65 -8.26
N ARG A 78 3.94 -12.55 -7.29
CA ARG A 78 4.08 -14.00 -7.49
C ARG A 78 3.19 -14.46 -8.64
N LEU A 79 3.80 -14.72 -9.80
CA LEU A 79 3.11 -15.36 -10.94
C LEU A 79 3.00 -16.87 -10.73
N GLU A 80 3.75 -17.39 -9.76
CA GLU A 80 3.55 -18.67 -9.04
C GLU A 80 2.27 -18.69 -8.20
N SER A 81 1.19 -18.04 -8.65
CA SER A 81 -0.07 -18.14 -7.92
C SER A 81 -0.52 -19.60 -7.96
N HIS A 82 -0.54 -20.21 -6.79
CA HIS A 82 -1.32 -21.40 -6.47
C HIS A 82 -2.64 -21.34 -7.24
N LEU A 83 -3.07 -22.46 -7.83
CA LEU A 83 -4.35 -22.43 -8.52
C LEU A 83 -5.42 -22.04 -7.52
N VAL A 84 -6.22 -21.05 -7.90
CA VAL A 84 -7.35 -20.63 -7.09
C VAL A 84 -8.63 -21.13 -7.74
N PHE A 85 -9.44 -21.82 -6.96
CA PHE A 85 -10.79 -22.21 -7.32
C PHE A 85 -11.77 -21.50 -6.38
N LEU A 86 -12.58 -20.62 -6.94
CA LEU A 86 -13.59 -19.88 -6.21
C LEU A 86 -14.95 -20.53 -6.42
N ILE A 87 -15.68 -20.80 -5.35
CA ILE A 87 -17.04 -21.34 -5.35
C ILE A 87 -17.98 -20.23 -4.90
N ALA A 88 -19.06 -20.01 -5.63
CA ALA A 88 -20.10 -19.04 -5.33
C ALA A 88 -21.49 -19.61 -5.65
N ALA A 89 -22.46 -19.38 -4.76
CA ALA A 89 -23.84 -19.84 -4.87
C ALA A 89 -24.65 -19.04 -5.90
N HIS A 90 -24.19 -17.84 -6.23
CA HIS A 90 -24.86 -16.93 -7.13
C HIS A 90 -23.86 -16.37 -8.14
N ASP A 91 -24.36 -16.07 -9.34
CA ASP A 91 -23.60 -15.35 -10.35
C ASP A 91 -23.79 -13.85 -10.11
N GLU A 92 -22.75 -13.21 -9.60
CA GLU A 92 -22.69 -11.76 -9.45
C GLU A 92 -21.51 -11.23 -10.27
N THR A 93 -21.75 -10.22 -11.10
CA THR A 93 -20.71 -9.53 -11.87
C THR A 93 -19.50 -9.14 -11.02
N ALA A 94 -19.72 -8.78 -9.75
CA ALA A 94 -18.66 -8.46 -8.79
C ALA A 94 -17.70 -9.63 -8.54
N ILE A 95 -18.19 -10.87 -8.49
CA ILE A 95 -17.37 -12.08 -8.26
C ILE A 95 -16.43 -12.29 -9.44
N VAL A 96 -16.95 -12.16 -10.66
CA VAL A 96 -16.16 -12.28 -11.89
C VAL A 96 -15.08 -11.20 -11.95
N LYS A 97 -15.41 -9.96 -11.57
CA LYS A 97 -14.43 -8.86 -11.55
C LYS A 97 -13.33 -9.03 -10.52
N VAL A 98 -13.67 -9.55 -9.35
CA VAL A 98 -12.69 -9.90 -8.31
C VAL A 98 -11.83 -11.08 -8.77
N ALA A 99 -12.44 -12.08 -9.40
CA ALA A 99 -11.72 -13.21 -9.98
C ALA A 99 -10.71 -12.76 -11.05
N GLN A 100 -11.10 -11.86 -11.95
CA GLN A 100 -10.21 -11.26 -12.95
C GLN A 100 -9.06 -10.48 -12.28
N GLU A 101 -9.37 -9.62 -11.29
CA GLU A 101 -8.35 -8.82 -10.59
C GLU A 101 -7.28 -9.67 -9.89
N TYR A 102 -7.67 -10.80 -9.29
CA TYR A 102 -6.75 -11.67 -8.56
C TYR A 102 -6.30 -12.91 -9.34
N TYR A 103 -6.56 -12.95 -10.66
CA TYR A 103 -6.23 -14.07 -11.55
C TYR A 103 -6.73 -15.43 -11.04
N VAL A 104 -7.93 -15.44 -10.46
CA VAL A 104 -8.59 -16.68 -10.06
C VAL A 104 -8.75 -17.57 -11.28
N ASN A 105 -8.23 -18.80 -11.19
CA ASN A 105 -8.15 -19.69 -12.34
C ASN A 105 -9.51 -20.25 -12.72
N TYR A 106 -10.36 -20.51 -11.73
CA TYR A 106 -11.66 -21.11 -11.93
C TYR A 106 -12.67 -20.50 -10.98
N VAL A 107 -13.84 -20.18 -11.51
CA VAL A 107 -15.00 -19.73 -10.76
C VAL A 107 -16.14 -20.69 -11.01
N ALA A 108 -16.65 -21.29 -9.96
CA ALA A 108 -17.87 -22.09 -9.95
C ALA A 108 -19.02 -21.21 -9.45
N VAL A 109 -19.93 -20.83 -10.34
CA VAL A 109 -21.14 -20.08 -10.00
C VAL A 109 -22.40 -20.94 -10.18
N GLY A 110 -23.43 -20.66 -9.39
CA GLY A 110 -24.78 -21.22 -9.57
C GLY A 110 -25.20 -22.21 -8.48
N GLU A 111 -26.18 -23.06 -8.77
CA GLU A 111 -26.70 -24.02 -7.79
C GLU A 111 -25.62 -25.02 -7.38
N ILE A 112 -25.14 -24.87 -6.14
CA ILE A 112 -24.06 -25.67 -5.59
C ILE A 112 -24.60 -27.05 -5.23
N SER A 113 -24.72 -27.91 -6.24
CA SER A 113 -24.92 -29.33 -6.05
C SER A 113 -23.57 -30.03 -5.85
N THR A 114 -23.59 -31.14 -5.12
CA THR A 114 -22.40 -31.97 -4.89
C THR A 114 -21.84 -32.54 -6.19
N ASP A 115 -22.69 -32.73 -7.21
CA ASP A 115 -22.29 -33.19 -8.54
C ASP A 115 -21.63 -32.07 -9.35
N THR A 116 -22.15 -30.84 -9.29
CA THR A 116 -21.58 -29.66 -9.96
C THR A 116 -20.15 -29.40 -9.48
N ILE A 117 -19.94 -29.34 -8.15
CA ILE A 117 -18.59 -29.16 -7.57
C ILE A 117 -17.66 -30.30 -7.99
N ARG A 118 -18.15 -31.55 -7.95
CA ARG A 118 -17.35 -32.72 -8.30
C ARG A 118 -16.89 -32.66 -9.76
N ASP A 119 -17.76 -32.26 -10.69
CA ASP A 119 -17.43 -32.17 -12.11
C ASP A 119 -16.47 -31.00 -12.43
N GLN A 120 -16.63 -29.85 -11.77
CA GLN A 120 -15.69 -28.74 -11.90
C GLN A 120 -14.30 -29.08 -11.33
N ILE A 121 -14.21 -29.76 -10.18
CA ILE A 121 -12.93 -30.24 -9.63
C ILE A 121 -12.29 -31.29 -10.54
N LYS A 122 -13.08 -32.15 -11.21
CA LYS A 122 -12.54 -33.11 -12.18
C LYS A 122 -11.84 -32.40 -13.35
N GLY A 123 -12.40 -31.31 -13.86
CA GLY A 123 -11.79 -30.49 -14.92
C GLY A 123 -10.51 -29.79 -14.44
N LEU A 124 -10.58 -29.18 -13.25
CA LEU A 124 -9.50 -28.45 -12.59
C LEU A 124 -8.20 -29.28 -12.47
N VAL A 125 -8.28 -30.54 -12.03
CA VAL A 125 -7.09 -31.38 -11.79
C VAL A 125 -6.35 -31.73 -13.08
N LYS A 126 -7.06 -31.82 -14.21
CA LYS A 126 -6.45 -32.15 -15.52
C LYS A 126 -5.61 -30.99 -16.05
N GLU A 127 -6.12 -29.76 -15.93
CA GLU A 127 -5.38 -28.54 -16.30
C GLU A 127 -4.31 -28.16 -15.28
N PHE A 128 -4.52 -28.43 -13.99
CA PHE A 128 -3.50 -28.28 -12.95
C PHE A 128 -2.22 -29.07 -13.27
N SER A 129 -2.39 -30.29 -13.79
CA SER A 129 -1.29 -31.19 -14.14
C SER A 129 -0.60 -30.79 -15.45
N ALA A 130 -1.21 -29.92 -16.26
CA ALA A 130 -0.66 -29.43 -17.51
C ALA A 130 -0.26 -27.96 -17.36
N THR A 131 1.03 -27.69 -17.09
CA THR A 131 1.52 -26.30 -17.15
C THR A 131 1.45 -25.82 -18.59
N GLY A 132 0.40 -25.06 -18.91
CA GLY A 132 0.22 -24.43 -20.22
C GLY A 132 1.42 -23.52 -20.58
N PRO A 133 1.71 -23.31 -21.88
CA PRO A 133 2.85 -22.51 -22.31
C PRO A 133 2.90 -21.10 -21.68
N LEU A 134 1.76 -20.42 -21.56
CA LEU A 134 1.68 -19.09 -20.94
C LEU A 134 2.10 -19.13 -19.47
N ARG A 135 1.59 -20.10 -18.69
CA ARG A 135 1.96 -20.25 -17.28
C ARG A 135 3.45 -20.46 -17.12
N LYS A 136 4.08 -21.32 -17.93
CA LYS A 136 5.54 -21.54 -17.90
C LYS A 136 6.32 -20.25 -18.15
N MET A 137 5.89 -19.43 -19.12
CA MET A 137 6.56 -18.18 -19.43
C MET A 137 6.38 -17.14 -18.31
N LEU A 138 5.19 -17.04 -17.72
CA LEU A 138 4.95 -16.16 -16.57
C LEU A 138 5.75 -16.60 -15.33
N LEU A 139 5.93 -17.90 -15.10
CA LEU A 139 6.82 -18.41 -14.04
C LEU A 139 8.28 -18.02 -14.27
N ALA A 140 8.74 -18.05 -15.52
CA ALA A 140 10.09 -17.60 -15.84
C ALA A 140 10.27 -16.09 -15.65
N VAL A 141 9.26 -15.28 -16.00
CA VAL A 141 9.23 -13.83 -15.71
C VAL A 141 9.32 -13.57 -14.20
N ASP A 142 8.59 -14.33 -13.39
CA ASP A 142 8.62 -14.24 -11.92
C ASP A 142 10.00 -14.57 -11.35
N ALA A 143 10.64 -15.63 -11.87
CA ALA A 143 11.99 -16.00 -11.48
C ALA A 143 13.00 -14.88 -11.78
N CYS A 144 12.93 -14.24 -12.95
CA CYS A 144 13.76 -13.09 -13.30
C CYS A 144 13.51 -11.90 -12.36
N ARG A 145 12.25 -11.58 -12.03
CA ARG A 145 11.92 -10.50 -11.07
C ARG A 145 12.52 -10.79 -9.69
N LYS A 146 12.39 -12.03 -9.19
CA LYS A 146 12.95 -12.46 -7.90
C LYS A 146 14.47 -12.40 -7.86
N SER A 147 15.15 -12.62 -8.99
CA SER A 147 16.62 -12.49 -9.09
C SER A 147 17.10 -11.05 -9.33
N GLY A 148 16.20 -10.06 -9.39
CA GLY A 148 16.52 -8.65 -9.71
C GLY A 148 16.82 -8.40 -11.19
N ASP A 149 16.59 -9.38 -12.05
CA ASP A 149 16.81 -9.29 -13.49
C ASP A 149 15.56 -8.72 -14.19
N HIS A 150 15.24 -7.48 -13.85
CA HIS A 150 14.05 -6.79 -14.34
C HIS A 150 14.10 -6.59 -15.87
N ALA A 151 15.29 -6.44 -16.45
CA ALA A 151 15.48 -6.29 -17.88
C ALA A 151 15.03 -7.54 -18.66
N ASN A 152 15.47 -8.73 -18.25
CA ASN A 152 15.04 -9.97 -18.91
C ASN A 152 13.55 -10.25 -18.68
N ALA A 153 13.02 -9.94 -17.50
CA ALA A 153 11.59 -10.06 -17.23
C ALA A 153 10.75 -9.21 -18.21
N ILE A 154 11.16 -7.96 -18.43
CA ILE A 154 10.53 -7.05 -19.39
C ILE A 154 10.66 -7.59 -20.82
N GLU A 155 11.85 -8.01 -21.25
CA GLU A 155 12.06 -8.53 -22.60
C GLU A 155 11.16 -9.76 -22.89
N MET A 156 11.02 -10.66 -21.92
CA MET A 156 10.12 -11.81 -22.03
C MET A 156 8.65 -11.37 -22.17
N LEU A 157 8.22 -10.38 -21.37
CA LEU A 157 6.86 -9.84 -21.42
C LEU A 157 6.59 -9.08 -22.73
N GLU A 158 7.54 -8.31 -23.24
CA GLU A 158 7.45 -7.62 -24.53
C GLU A 158 7.29 -8.64 -25.68
N LYS A 159 8.08 -9.73 -25.67
CA LYS A 159 7.97 -10.82 -26.65
C LYS A 159 6.61 -11.54 -26.57
N LEU A 160 6.06 -11.70 -25.37
CA LEU A 160 4.73 -12.27 -25.17
C LEU A 160 3.65 -11.34 -25.69
N HIS A 161 3.72 -10.06 -25.30
CA HIS A 161 2.75 -9.05 -25.68
C HIS A 161 2.73 -8.82 -27.19
N ALA A 162 3.89 -8.79 -27.85
CA ALA A 162 3.98 -8.68 -29.30
C ALA A 162 3.25 -9.82 -30.05
N LYS A 163 3.15 -11.01 -29.46
CA LYS A 163 2.40 -12.14 -30.04
C LYS A 163 0.91 -12.11 -29.70
N GLN A 164 0.56 -11.49 -28.57
CA GLN A 164 -0.81 -11.44 -28.05
C GLN A 164 -1.09 -10.05 -27.44
N PRO A 165 -1.23 -9.00 -28.26
CA PRO A 165 -1.32 -7.62 -27.77
C PRO A 165 -2.57 -7.35 -26.92
N GLU A 166 -3.65 -8.08 -27.17
CA GLU A 166 -4.93 -7.92 -26.46
C GLU A 166 -5.04 -8.84 -25.23
N HIS A 167 -4.03 -9.68 -24.94
CA HIS A 167 -4.10 -10.57 -23.79
C HIS A 167 -3.91 -9.79 -22.48
N GLU A 168 -5.02 -9.52 -21.79
CA GLU A 168 -5.09 -8.65 -20.61
C GLU A 168 -4.00 -8.94 -19.57
N ARG A 169 -3.89 -10.21 -19.10
CA ARG A 169 -2.88 -10.58 -18.10
C ARG A 169 -1.45 -10.26 -18.54
N ILE A 170 -1.09 -10.48 -19.81
CA ILE A 170 0.25 -10.17 -20.30
C ILE A 170 0.48 -8.65 -20.30
N GLY A 171 -0.52 -7.88 -20.75
CA GLY A 171 -0.44 -6.42 -20.74
C GLY A 171 -0.36 -5.85 -19.33
N ILE A 172 -1.10 -6.39 -18.36
CA ILE A 172 -0.99 -6.01 -16.95
C ILE A 172 0.42 -6.26 -16.42
N GLU A 173 0.97 -7.46 -16.63
CA GLU A 173 2.30 -7.79 -16.13
C GLU A 173 3.40 -6.92 -16.77
N LEU A 174 3.26 -6.59 -18.06
CA LEU A 174 4.19 -5.69 -18.75
C LEU A 174 4.07 -4.24 -18.23
N ALA A 175 2.85 -3.74 -18.05
CA ALA A 175 2.61 -2.42 -17.50
C ALA A 175 3.15 -2.27 -16.07
N GLU A 176 2.99 -3.29 -15.22
CA GLU A 176 3.59 -3.32 -13.88
C GLU A 176 5.11 -3.28 -13.92
N ALA A 177 5.72 -4.06 -14.82
CA ALA A 177 7.17 -4.06 -14.98
C ALA A 177 7.69 -2.69 -15.45
N TYR A 178 6.98 -2.02 -16.36
CA TYR A 178 7.31 -0.65 -16.75
C TYR A 178 7.12 0.36 -15.62
N ILE A 179 6.05 0.25 -14.82
CA ILE A 179 5.83 1.11 -13.65
C ILE A 179 6.97 0.95 -12.63
N HIS A 180 7.43 -0.28 -12.38
CA HIS A 180 8.55 -0.56 -11.48
C HIS A 180 9.85 0.12 -11.93
N GLU A 181 10.11 0.13 -13.23
CA GLU A 181 11.30 0.76 -13.83
C GLU A 181 11.11 2.25 -14.18
N ASP A 182 10.10 2.91 -13.60
CA ASP A 182 9.75 4.32 -13.87
C ASP A 182 9.49 4.63 -15.37
N ARG A 183 9.17 3.62 -16.20
CA ARG A 183 8.83 3.74 -17.63
C ARG A 183 7.32 4.02 -17.82
N TRP A 184 6.81 5.06 -17.16
CA TRP A 184 5.38 5.38 -17.05
C TRP A 184 4.63 5.55 -18.37
N SER A 185 5.26 6.14 -19.39
CA SER A 185 4.63 6.35 -20.70
C SER A 185 4.33 5.03 -21.40
N LEU A 186 5.26 4.07 -21.37
CA LEU A 186 5.07 2.76 -21.97
C LEU A 186 4.01 1.95 -21.22
N ALA A 187 3.98 2.04 -19.89
CA ALA A 187 2.91 1.42 -19.10
C ALA A 187 1.53 1.98 -19.51
N GLU A 188 1.41 3.30 -19.65
CA GLU A 188 0.18 3.95 -20.07
C GLU A 188 -0.27 3.50 -21.46
N ASP A 189 0.65 3.38 -22.43
CA ASP A 189 0.33 2.96 -23.80
C ASP A 189 -0.32 1.57 -23.81
N ILE A 190 0.25 0.62 -23.05
CA ILE A 190 -0.32 -0.73 -22.89
C ILE A 190 -1.71 -0.67 -22.24
N LEU A 191 -1.85 0.09 -21.16
CA LEU A 191 -3.09 0.18 -20.40
C LEU A 191 -4.21 0.86 -21.20
N ARG A 192 -3.90 1.84 -22.06
CA ARG A 192 -4.88 2.49 -22.93
C ARG A 192 -5.49 1.55 -23.97
N VAL A 193 -4.70 0.60 -24.47
CA VAL A 193 -5.18 -0.45 -25.37
C VAL A 193 -6.14 -1.37 -24.62
N LEU A 194 -5.75 -1.84 -23.43
CA LEU A 194 -6.61 -2.71 -22.61
C LEU A 194 -7.92 -2.03 -22.17
N LEU A 195 -7.88 -0.72 -21.90
CA LEU A 195 -9.07 0.06 -21.51
C LEU A 195 -10.09 0.27 -22.64
N GLN A 196 -9.80 -0.12 -23.88
CA GLN A 196 -10.80 -0.13 -24.95
C GLN A 196 -11.87 -1.21 -24.75
N ASP A 197 -11.57 -2.24 -23.96
CA ASP A 197 -12.55 -3.26 -23.58
C ASP A 197 -13.41 -2.77 -22.41
N GLU A 198 -14.74 -2.75 -22.59
CA GLU A 198 -15.68 -2.37 -21.54
C GLU A 198 -15.67 -3.36 -20.37
N ASP A 199 -15.32 -4.63 -20.63
CA ASP A 199 -15.23 -5.70 -19.63
C ASP A 199 -13.84 -5.84 -19.01
N VAL A 200 -12.96 -4.85 -19.19
CA VAL A 200 -11.61 -4.87 -18.62
C VAL A 200 -11.61 -5.03 -17.09
N SER A 201 -10.60 -5.75 -16.57
CA SER A 201 -10.48 -6.00 -15.14
C SER A 201 -10.22 -4.74 -14.32
N PRO A 202 -10.62 -4.73 -13.03
CA PRO A 202 -10.38 -3.60 -12.13
C PRO A 202 -8.89 -3.23 -12.01
N ARG A 203 -7.99 -4.20 -12.20
CA ARG A 203 -6.55 -4.01 -12.09
C ARG A 203 -5.99 -3.10 -13.18
N VAL A 204 -6.49 -3.18 -14.41
CA VAL A 204 -6.08 -2.28 -15.49
C VAL A 204 -6.44 -0.83 -15.14
N LYS A 205 -7.66 -0.61 -14.65
CA LYS A 205 -8.13 0.72 -14.21
C LYS A 205 -7.27 1.28 -13.07
N HIS A 206 -6.88 0.43 -12.10
CA HIS A 206 -5.98 0.82 -11.01
C HIS A 206 -4.58 1.18 -11.51
N LEU A 207 -3.94 0.34 -12.34
CA LEU A 207 -2.61 0.64 -12.88
C LEU A 207 -2.60 1.91 -13.75
N PHE A 208 -3.68 2.14 -14.50
CA PHE A 208 -3.84 3.37 -15.26
C PHE A 208 -3.95 4.60 -14.35
N ALA A 209 -4.67 4.47 -13.23
CA ALA A 209 -4.71 5.52 -12.22
C ALA A 209 -3.31 5.82 -11.65
N ARG A 210 -2.47 4.80 -11.40
CA ARG A 210 -1.07 5.00 -10.97
C ARG A 210 -0.26 5.81 -11.97
N CYS A 211 -0.44 5.56 -13.27
CA CYS A 211 0.21 6.36 -14.32
C CYS A 211 -0.28 7.82 -14.29
N ARG A 212 -1.58 8.05 -14.12
CA ARG A 212 -2.17 9.40 -13.98
C ARG A 212 -1.71 10.13 -12.72
N LEU A 213 -1.60 9.42 -11.60
CA LEU A 213 -1.06 9.94 -10.34
C LEU A 213 0.37 10.46 -10.53
N LYS A 214 1.22 9.72 -11.25
CA LYS A 214 2.60 10.15 -11.55
C LYS A 214 2.63 11.42 -12.40
N GLN A 215 1.69 11.58 -13.32
CA GLN A 215 1.56 12.76 -14.18
C GLN A 215 0.93 13.97 -13.50
N GLY A 216 0.38 13.81 -12.28
CA GLY A 216 -0.36 14.86 -11.59
C GLY A 216 -1.80 15.02 -12.08
N ASP A 217 -2.30 14.14 -12.95
CA ASP A 217 -3.72 14.12 -13.36
C ASP A 217 -4.57 13.40 -12.31
N TYR A 218 -4.78 14.09 -11.19
CA TYR A 218 -5.49 13.57 -10.03
C TYR A 218 -6.97 13.29 -10.30
N ASN A 219 -7.60 14.03 -11.22
CA ASN A 219 -9.01 13.84 -11.55
C ASN A 219 -9.23 12.52 -12.30
N THR A 220 -8.44 12.27 -13.35
CA THR A 220 -8.53 11.01 -14.09
C THR A 220 -8.12 9.84 -13.21
N ALA A 221 -7.06 9.98 -12.40
CA ALA A 221 -6.66 8.97 -11.45
C ALA A 221 -7.81 8.58 -10.50
N LEU A 222 -8.46 9.57 -9.88
CA LEU A 222 -9.56 9.32 -8.96
C LEU A 222 -10.76 8.66 -9.65
N ALA A 223 -11.11 9.08 -10.86
CA ALA A 223 -12.20 8.49 -11.62
C ALA A 223 -11.91 7.00 -11.94
N SER A 224 -10.68 6.68 -12.36
CA SER A 224 -10.26 5.31 -12.63
C SER A 224 -10.23 4.44 -11.37
N LEU A 225 -9.74 4.96 -10.24
CA LEU A 225 -9.77 4.25 -8.95
C LEU A 225 -11.20 3.98 -8.49
N LYS A 226 -12.10 4.98 -8.55
CA LYS A 226 -13.52 4.80 -8.23
C LYS A 226 -14.19 3.75 -9.12
N GLY A 227 -13.90 3.78 -10.42
CA GLY A 227 -14.42 2.78 -11.36
C GLY A 227 -13.94 1.36 -11.08
N ALA A 228 -12.70 1.19 -10.62
CA ALA A 228 -12.18 -0.10 -10.16
C ALA A 228 -12.80 -0.53 -8.81
N GLN A 229 -12.97 0.42 -7.89
CA GLN A 229 -13.54 0.21 -6.56
C GLN A 229 -14.98 -0.28 -6.60
N LEU A 230 -15.79 0.23 -7.52
CA LEU A 230 -17.16 -0.25 -7.73
C LEU A 230 -17.24 -1.73 -8.14
N LEU A 231 -16.19 -2.25 -8.80
CA LEU A 231 -16.16 -3.61 -9.32
C LEU A 231 -15.52 -4.60 -8.34
N SER A 232 -14.64 -4.13 -7.45
CA SER A 232 -13.91 -4.96 -6.49
C SER A 232 -13.64 -4.17 -5.20
N PRO A 233 -14.58 -4.11 -4.25
CA PRO A 233 -14.57 -3.08 -3.20
C PRO A 233 -13.56 -3.30 -2.06
N TYR A 234 -12.93 -4.47 -1.90
CA TYR A 234 -12.08 -4.75 -0.73
C TYR A 234 -10.58 -4.79 -1.09
N ASN A 235 -10.17 -4.07 -2.13
CA ASN A 235 -8.77 -3.92 -2.49
C ASN A 235 -8.08 -2.88 -1.59
N VAL A 236 -7.22 -3.37 -0.69
CA VAL A 236 -6.44 -2.54 0.25
C VAL A 236 -5.52 -1.55 -0.46
N GLU A 237 -4.77 -1.97 -1.48
CA GLU A 237 -3.82 -1.10 -2.20
C GLU A 237 -4.57 0.08 -2.85
N ARG A 238 -5.73 -0.20 -3.44
CA ARG A 238 -6.58 0.81 -4.07
C ARG A 238 -7.13 1.80 -3.06
N LEU A 239 -7.68 1.33 -1.93
CA LEU A 239 -8.20 2.21 -0.89
C LEU A 239 -7.09 3.06 -0.26
N LEU A 240 -5.87 2.52 -0.10
CA LEU A 240 -4.70 3.30 0.34
C LEU A 240 -4.35 4.39 -0.67
N GLU A 241 -4.33 4.08 -1.96
CA GLU A 241 -4.07 5.07 -3.01
C GLU A 241 -5.16 6.15 -3.05
N MET A 242 -6.44 5.77 -2.94
CA MET A 242 -7.55 6.70 -2.87
C MET A 242 -7.45 7.62 -1.64
N GLY A 243 -7.20 7.06 -0.46
CA GLY A 243 -7.00 7.84 0.77
C GLY A 243 -5.84 8.84 0.65
N ASN A 244 -4.69 8.39 0.14
CA ASN A 244 -3.55 9.27 -0.11
C ASN A 244 -3.83 10.36 -1.15
N LEU A 245 -4.62 10.05 -2.19
CA LEU A 245 -5.05 11.02 -3.19
C LEU A 245 -6.01 12.05 -2.60
N PHE A 246 -6.96 11.62 -1.77
CA PHE A 246 -7.86 12.51 -1.06
C PHE A 246 -7.11 13.49 -0.15
N LEU A 247 -6.09 13.03 0.58
CA LEU A 247 -5.20 13.92 1.35
C LEU A 247 -4.51 14.97 0.48
N LYS A 248 -3.99 14.57 -0.69
CA LYS A 248 -3.36 15.51 -1.64
C LYS A 248 -4.34 16.54 -2.21
N LEU A 249 -5.61 16.18 -2.31
CA LEU A 249 -6.70 17.02 -2.81
C LEU A 249 -7.40 17.82 -1.69
N ASP A 250 -6.88 17.78 -0.46
CA ASP A 250 -7.46 18.42 0.73
C ASP A 250 -8.90 17.96 1.04
N ARG A 251 -9.22 16.70 0.72
CA ARG A 251 -10.49 16.04 1.04
C ARG A 251 -10.29 15.11 2.23
N VAL A 252 -9.98 15.69 3.38
CA VAL A 252 -9.43 14.96 4.54
C VAL A 252 -10.43 13.95 5.12
N GLU A 253 -11.72 14.27 5.14
CA GLU A 253 -12.79 13.40 5.64
C GLU A 253 -12.97 12.17 4.74
N GLU A 254 -12.85 12.34 3.42
CA GLU A 254 -12.91 11.23 2.47
C GLU A 254 -11.67 10.34 2.56
N ALA A 255 -10.51 10.93 2.87
CA ALA A 255 -9.30 10.17 3.15
C ALA A 255 -9.48 9.30 4.41
N GLU A 256 -9.97 9.88 5.51
CA GLU A 256 -10.25 9.15 6.74
C GLU A 256 -11.23 8.00 6.49
N ALA A 257 -12.30 8.25 5.73
CA ALA A 257 -13.29 7.23 5.39
C ALA A 257 -12.67 6.07 4.60
N ALA A 258 -11.85 6.36 3.57
CA ALA A 258 -11.19 5.33 2.78
C ALA A 258 -10.21 4.48 3.61
N PHE A 259 -9.44 5.11 4.51
CA PHE A 259 -8.55 4.38 5.41
C PHE A 259 -9.32 3.58 6.48
N SER A 260 -10.41 4.12 7.00
CA SER A 260 -11.26 3.45 7.99
C SER A 260 -11.98 2.23 7.39
N GLU A 261 -12.35 2.30 6.10
CA GLU A 261 -12.90 1.17 5.37
C GLU A 261 -11.91 -0.01 5.37
N ILE A 262 -10.62 0.24 5.13
CA ILE A 262 -9.58 -0.80 5.23
C ILE A 262 -9.55 -1.41 6.64
N LEU A 263 -9.61 -0.60 7.68
CA LEU A 263 -9.54 -1.09 9.07
C LEU A 263 -10.75 -1.93 9.45
N ALA A 264 -11.90 -1.76 8.79
CA ALA A 264 -13.09 -2.57 9.03
C ALA A 264 -12.86 -4.05 8.66
N PHE A 265 -12.12 -4.34 7.59
CA PHE A 265 -11.86 -5.71 7.13
C PHE A 265 -10.41 -6.18 7.31
N SER A 266 -9.46 -5.25 7.52
CA SER A 266 -8.05 -5.49 7.83
C SER A 266 -7.60 -4.66 9.05
N PRO A 267 -8.03 -5.05 10.28
CA PRO A 267 -7.83 -4.23 11.49
C PRO A 267 -6.37 -4.02 11.92
N VAL A 268 -5.44 -4.82 11.38
CA VAL A 268 -4.01 -4.76 11.69
C VAL A 268 -3.19 -4.02 10.62
N SER A 269 -3.86 -3.35 9.68
CA SER A 269 -3.22 -2.61 8.59
C SER A 269 -2.56 -1.33 9.12
N LYS A 270 -1.26 -1.41 9.46
CA LYS A 270 -0.45 -0.23 9.83
C LYS A 270 -0.58 0.93 8.84
N PRO A 271 -0.51 0.73 7.51
CA PRO A 271 -0.67 1.84 6.56
C PRO A 271 -2.02 2.55 6.68
N ALA A 272 -3.10 1.80 6.90
CA ALA A 272 -4.43 2.39 7.09
C ALA A 272 -4.54 3.11 8.44
N THR A 273 -4.01 2.54 9.52
CA THR A 273 -3.93 3.22 10.83
C THR A 273 -3.19 4.55 10.71
N PHE A 274 -2.05 4.56 10.02
CA PHE A 274 -1.28 5.80 9.79
C PHE A 274 -2.05 6.80 8.93
N GLY A 275 -2.78 6.34 7.92
CA GLY A 275 -3.65 7.18 7.10
C GLY A 275 -4.77 7.84 7.90
N VAL A 276 -5.48 7.09 8.75
CA VAL A 276 -6.49 7.64 9.67
C VAL A 276 -5.86 8.66 10.61
N SER A 277 -4.74 8.32 11.25
CA SER A 277 -4.06 9.26 12.16
C SER A 277 -3.58 10.53 11.45
N ALA A 278 -3.03 10.42 10.24
CA ALA A 278 -2.64 11.60 9.44
C ALA A 278 -3.86 12.47 9.08
N SER A 279 -5.00 11.85 8.79
CA SER A 279 -6.26 12.56 8.51
C SER A 279 -6.75 13.30 9.77
N LYS A 280 -6.75 12.63 10.93
CA LYS A 280 -7.07 13.22 12.24
C LYS A 280 -6.16 14.40 12.59
N LEU A 281 -4.85 14.28 12.37
CA LEU A 281 -3.90 15.39 12.56
C LEU A 281 -4.25 16.60 11.66
N LEU A 282 -4.61 16.36 10.39
CA LEU A 282 -4.98 17.41 9.44
C LEU A 282 -6.32 18.10 9.77
N MET A 283 -7.20 17.42 10.51
CA MET A 283 -8.44 18.00 11.06
C MET A 283 -8.22 18.70 12.41
N GLY A 284 -7.00 18.65 12.96
CA GLY A 284 -6.68 19.20 14.29
C GLY A 284 -7.06 18.29 15.46
N GLU A 285 -7.54 17.07 15.19
CA GLU A 285 -7.94 16.05 16.16
C GLU A 285 -6.70 15.29 16.67
N VAL A 286 -5.74 16.02 17.25
CA VAL A 286 -4.42 15.49 17.60
C VAL A 286 -4.49 14.41 18.67
N ASN A 287 -5.33 14.58 19.69
CA ASN A 287 -5.45 13.60 20.78
C ASN A 287 -6.00 12.25 20.27
N ASP A 288 -6.98 12.28 19.37
CA ASP A 288 -7.56 11.08 18.76
C ASP A 288 -6.51 10.37 17.90
N ALA A 289 -5.74 11.12 17.12
CA ALA A 289 -4.62 10.57 16.35
C ALA A 289 -3.60 9.87 17.26
N LEU A 290 -3.21 10.48 18.38
CA LEU A 290 -2.25 9.90 19.34
C LEU A 290 -2.80 8.65 20.03
N GLN A 291 -4.11 8.63 20.35
CA GLN A 291 -4.76 7.46 20.92
C GLN A 291 -4.73 6.27 19.94
N ILE A 292 -5.00 6.52 18.65
CA ILE A 292 -4.96 5.51 17.59
C ILE A 292 -3.53 4.96 17.40
N LEU A 293 -2.51 5.83 17.51
CA LEU A 293 -1.11 5.44 17.32
C LEU A 293 -0.49 4.73 18.54
N ASN A 294 -1.16 4.79 19.69
CA ASN A 294 -0.63 4.23 20.93
C ASN A 294 -0.42 2.72 20.84
N GLY A 295 0.81 2.27 21.08
CA GLY A 295 1.21 0.86 20.95
C GLY A 295 1.28 0.34 19.50
N VAL A 296 1.00 1.18 18.49
CA VAL A 296 1.07 0.82 17.07
C VAL A 296 2.29 1.42 16.38
N ALA A 297 2.57 2.70 16.65
CA ALA A 297 3.66 3.45 16.03
C ALA A 297 4.89 3.55 16.95
N ASN A 298 6.06 3.26 16.40
CA ASN A 298 7.33 3.57 17.04
C ASN A 298 7.71 5.06 16.85
N PRO A 299 8.76 5.59 17.52
CA PRO A 299 9.14 7.00 17.40
C PRO A 299 9.44 7.47 15.98
N ARG A 300 9.95 6.59 15.13
CA ARG A 300 10.25 6.89 13.74
C ARG A 300 8.99 7.01 12.90
N GLU A 301 8.07 6.06 13.06
CA GLU A 301 6.76 6.05 12.43
C GLU A 301 5.95 7.29 12.87
N LEU A 302 5.94 7.61 14.16
CA LEU A 302 5.29 8.82 14.70
C LEU A 302 5.85 10.09 14.04
N SER A 303 7.18 10.23 13.95
CA SER A 303 7.85 11.35 13.27
C SER A 303 7.40 11.46 11.81
N ALA A 304 7.34 10.34 11.08
CA ALA A 304 6.93 10.32 9.69
C ALA A 304 5.46 10.73 9.48
N ILE A 305 4.56 10.31 10.38
CA ILE A 305 3.12 10.63 10.32
C ILE A 305 2.91 12.14 10.56
N PHE A 306 3.49 12.69 11.63
CA PHE A 306 3.40 14.13 11.90
C PHE A 306 4.04 14.97 10.78
N ASN A 307 5.20 14.55 10.27
CA ASN A 307 5.86 15.24 9.17
C ASN A 307 5.01 15.22 7.90
N THR A 308 4.37 14.11 7.58
CA THR A 308 3.48 14.00 6.41
C THR A 308 2.28 14.94 6.55
N ALA A 309 1.60 14.92 7.69
CA ALA A 309 0.47 15.82 7.96
C ALA A 309 0.88 17.30 7.91
N ALA A 310 2.02 17.66 8.52
CA ALA A 310 2.53 19.04 8.51
C ALA A 310 2.87 19.52 7.08
N ILE A 311 3.55 18.69 6.28
CA ILE A 311 3.87 19.01 4.88
C ILE A 311 2.61 19.21 4.04
N LEU A 312 1.59 18.36 4.24
CA LEU A 312 0.32 18.47 3.53
C LEU A 312 -0.40 19.78 3.89
N ALA A 313 -0.50 20.11 5.18
CA ALA A 313 -1.07 21.38 5.63
C ALA A 313 -0.34 22.59 5.02
N ILE A 314 1.00 22.58 5.02
CA ILE A 314 1.82 23.66 4.44
C ILE A 314 1.61 23.77 2.92
N LYS A 315 1.53 22.65 2.20
CA LYS A 315 1.25 22.65 0.75
C LYS A 315 -0.12 23.24 0.41
N GLN A 316 -1.08 23.10 1.33
CA GLN A 316 -2.42 23.68 1.22
C GLN A 316 -2.48 25.11 1.79
N GLN A 317 -1.34 25.72 2.09
CA GLN A 317 -1.20 27.06 2.68
C GLN A 317 -1.81 27.22 4.08
N ARG A 318 -2.13 26.11 4.76
CA ARG A 318 -2.52 26.07 6.18
C ARG A 318 -1.26 26.05 7.06
N TYR A 319 -0.48 27.14 6.96
CA TYR A 319 0.85 27.24 7.58
C TYR A 319 0.80 27.05 9.10
N ASP A 320 -0.13 27.73 9.79
CA ASP A 320 -0.23 27.67 11.25
C ASP A 320 -0.50 26.24 11.73
N ALA A 321 -1.46 25.55 11.10
CA ALA A 321 -1.73 24.13 11.38
C ALA A 321 -0.51 23.24 11.14
N GLY A 322 0.22 23.46 10.04
CA GLY A 322 1.44 22.69 9.74
C GLY A 322 2.55 22.90 10.77
N PHE A 323 2.77 24.14 11.23
CA PHE A 323 3.78 24.44 12.24
C PHE A 323 3.38 23.98 13.65
N ALA A 324 2.09 24.02 13.99
CA ALA A 324 1.57 23.43 15.23
C ALA A 324 1.83 21.91 15.27
N LEU A 325 1.64 21.20 14.15
CA LEU A 325 1.98 19.78 14.05
C LEU A 325 3.48 19.53 14.23
N TYR A 326 4.35 20.37 13.65
CA TYR A 326 5.79 20.26 13.89
C TYR A 326 6.18 20.50 15.35
N GLN A 327 5.63 21.53 15.98
CA GLN A 327 5.86 21.80 17.40
C GLN A 327 5.45 20.61 18.27
N LYS A 328 4.28 20.02 18.00
CA LYS A 328 3.81 18.84 18.72
C LYS A 328 4.75 17.64 18.53
N ALA A 329 5.21 17.40 17.31
CA ALA A 329 6.16 16.34 17.02
C ALA A 329 7.50 16.53 17.78
N LEU A 330 8.00 17.78 17.85
CA LEU A 330 9.21 18.13 18.59
C LEU A 330 9.05 17.87 20.10
N GLN A 331 7.89 18.18 20.68
CA GLN A 331 7.59 17.89 22.09
C GLN A 331 7.58 16.37 22.36
N LEU A 332 6.88 15.60 21.53
CA LEU A 332 6.75 14.14 21.68
C LEU A 332 8.09 13.41 21.52
N LEU A 333 9.00 13.96 20.70
CA LEU A 333 10.26 13.33 20.32
C LEU A 333 11.50 14.02 20.90
N ALA A 334 11.33 14.92 21.88
CA ALA A 334 12.40 15.78 22.41
C ALA A 334 13.68 15.03 22.84
N LYS A 335 13.55 13.77 23.29
CA LYS A 335 14.67 12.91 23.71
C LYS A 335 15.33 12.12 22.57
N LYS A 336 15.00 12.40 21.31
CA LYS A 336 15.47 11.70 20.11
C LYS A 336 16.13 12.69 19.14
N PRO A 337 17.38 13.12 19.38
CA PRO A 337 18.00 14.26 18.70
C PRO A 337 18.07 14.11 17.16
N LYS A 338 18.32 12.90 16.65
CA LYS A 338 18.28 12.66 15.19
C LYS A 338 16.89 12.85 14.58
N LEU A 339 15.82 12.44 15.28
CA LEU A 339 14.45 12.65 14.80
C LEU A 339 14.05 14.13 14.91
N VAL A 340 14.43 14.78 16.01
CA VAL A 340 14.25 16.23 16.22
C VAL A 340 14.94 17.02 15.10
N SER A 341 16.18 16.68 14.75
CA SER A 341 16.93 17.30 13.66
C SER A 341 16.19 17.23 12.32
N ARG A 342 15.62 16.07 11.99
CA ARG A 342 14.85 15.87 10.76
C ARG A 342 13.54 16.65 10.73
N ILE A 343 12.83 16.72 11.86
CA ILE A 343 11.61 17.53 11.99
C ILE A 343 11.94 19.01 11.83
N LEU A 344 12.97 19.51 12.52
CA LEU A 344 13.42 20.90 12.41
C LEU A 344 13.81 21.26 10.98
N TYR A 345 14.48 20.36 10.28
CA TYR A 345 14.84 20.57 8.89
C TYR A 345 13.61 20.72 7.98
N ASN A 346 12.62 19.83 8.09
CA ASN A 346 11.41 19.94 7.27
C ASN A 346 10.55 21.15 7.67
N MET A 347 10.52 21.50 8.96
CA MET A 347 9.94 22.76 9.45
C MET A 347 10.62 23.98 8.82
N GLY A 348 11.96 23.95 8.70
CA GLY A 348 12.73 25.00 8.03
C GLY A 348 12.39 25.15 6.55
N ILE A 349 12.25 24.04 5.82
CA ILE A 349 11.75 24.04 4.43
C ILE A 349 10.35 24.66 4.36
N GLY A 350 9.48 24.29 5.30
CA GLY A 350 8.15 24.87 5.44
C GLY A 350 8.16 26.39 5.58
N PHE A 351 8.99 26.94 6.48
CA PHE A 351 9.10 28.38 6.69
C PHE A 351 9.62 29.12 5.44
N VAL A 352 10.59 28.53 4.72
CA VAL A 352 11.08 29.11 3.47
C VAL A 352 9.97 29.11 2.40
N LYS A 353 9.17 28.04 2.30
CA LYS A 353 8.00 28.00 1.41
C LYS A 353 6.91 29.01 1.78
N TRP A 354 6.83 29.40 3.05
CA TRP A 354 5.99 30.52 3.51
C TRP A 354 6.60 31.91 3.24
N GLY A 355 7.86 31.98 2.82
CA GLY A 355 8.60 33.23 2.64
C GLY A 355 9.27 33.77 3.92
N LYS A 356 9.22 33.04 5.04
CA LYS A 356 9.88 33.40 6.30
C LYS A 356 11.29 32.79 6.39
N SER A 357 12.19 33.20 5.49
CA SER A 357 13.55 32.62 5.37
C SER A 357 14.37 32.72 6.66
N ASP A 358 14.22 33.79 7.44
CA ASP A 358 14.91 33.94 8.73
C ASP A 358 14.50 32.87 9.75
N LYS A 359 13.20 32.55 9.82
CA LYS A 359 12.68 31.44 10.64
C LYS A 359 13.21 30.11 10.12
N GLY A 360 13.24 29.92 8.80
CA GLY A 360 13.82 28.73 8.16
C GLY A 360 15.30 28.52 8.48
N LEU A 361 16.11 29.59 8.47
CA LEU A 361 17.52 29.54 8.83
C LEU A 361 17.72 29.08 10.28
N LYS A 362 16.97 29.66 11.24
CA LYS A 362 17.01 29.23 12.65
C LYS A 362 16.71 27.73 12.81
N CYS A 363 15.71 27.24 12.08
CA CYS A 363 15.38 25.80 12.07
C CYS A 363 16.53 24.94 11.54
N PHE A 364 17.17 25.32 10.42
CA PHE A 364 18.29 24.56 9.87
C PHE A 364 19.53 24.60 10.76
N GLU A 365 19.83 25.73 11.40
CA GLU A 365 20.92 25.83 12.37
C GLU A 365 20.67 24.90 13.55
N LYS A 366 19.45 24.93 14.12
CA LYS A 366 19.09 24.03 15.21
C LYS A 366 19.10 22.56 14.77
N ALA A 367 18.69 22.24 13.54
CA ALA A 367 18.78 20.88 13.01
C ALA A 367 20.23 20.39 12.95
N ALA A 368 21.16 21.22 12.47
CA ALA A 368 22.59 20.90 12.42
C ALA A 368 23.22 20.81 13.81
N GLU A 369 22.73 21.56 14.80
CA GLU A 369 23.13 21.39 16.21
C GLU A 369 22.68 20.04 16.78
N GLN A 370 21.47 19.59 16.47
CA GLN A 370 20.91 18.34 16.97
C GLN A 370 21.52 17.10 16.30
N ASP A 371 21.91 17.21 15.04
CA ASP A 371 22.65 16.19 14.32
C ASP A 371 23.74 16.82 13.44
N PRO A 372 24.97 16.94 13.97
CA PRO A 372 26.11 17.47 13.20
C PRO A 372 26.47 16.64 11.96
N THR A 373 25.98 15.40 11.86
CA THR A 373 26.20 14.53 10.69
C THR A 373 25.17 14.77 9.58
N PHE A 374 24.11 15.54 9.84
CA PHE A 374 23.07 15.83 8.86
C PHE A 374 23.51 16.91 7.87
N GLN A 375 24.18 16.46 6.80
CA GLN A 375 24.81 17.33 5.81
C GLN A 375 23.82 18.28 5.11
N ASP A 376 22.57 17.85 4.87
CA ASP A 376 21.60 18.67 4.17
C ASP A 376 21.14 19.88 4.99
N ALA A 377 21.05 19.75 6.33
CA ALA A 377 20.80 20.89 7.21
C ALA A 377 21.94 21.91 7.13
N SER A 378 23.18 21.46 7.28
CA SER A 378 24.37 22.32 7.16
C SER A 378 24.50 22.97 5.77
N PHE A 379 24.11 22.26 4.72
CA PHE A 379 24.07 22.79 3.36
C PHE A 379 23.05 23.93 3.24
N ASN A 380 21.81 23.73 3.70
CA ASN A 380 20.76 24.75 3.64
C ASN A 380 21.09 25.98 4.51
N VAL A 381 21.80 25.83 5.64
CA VAL A 381 22.35 26.98 6.40
C VAL A 381 23.29 27.82 5.54
N LYS A 382 24.26 27.18 4.88
CA LYS A 382 25.23 27.88 4.02
C LYS A 382 24.54 28.60 2.87
N VAL A 383 23.58 27.94 2.23
CA VAL A 383 22.80 28.47 1.12
C VAL A 383 22.00 29.72 1.55
N LEU A 384 21.26 29.66 2.66
CA LEU A 384 20.48 30.81 3.13
C LEU A 384 21.37 31.97 3.60
N LYS A 385 22.50 31.71 4.28
CA LYS A 385 23.43 32.77 4.69
C LYS A 385 24.13 33.46 3.53
N ALA A 386 24.36 32.74 2.43
CA ALA A 386 24.97 33.28 1.23
C ALA A 386 23.97 33.92 0.27
N ALA A 387 22.66 33.75 0.50
CA ALA A 387 21.63 34.29 -0.37
C ALA A 387 21.61 35.83 -0.28
N PRO A 388 21.64 36.54 -1.43
CA PRO A 388 21.52 37.99 -1.43
C PRO A 388 20.13 38.42 -0.95
N VAL A 389 20.06 39.53 -0.21
CA VAL A 389 18.81 40.11 0.32
C VAL A 389 17.78 40.40 -0.79
N SER A 390 18.25 40.59 -2.02
CA SER A 390 17.43 40.74 -3.23
C SER A 390 17.91 39.76 -4.30
N GLY A 391 17.05 38.85 -4.73
CA GLY A 391 17.35 37.81 -5.71
C GLY A 391 16.29 36.70 -5.71
N PRO A 392 16.34 35.76 -6.67
CA PRO A 392 15.45 34.59 -6.64
C PRO A 392 15.69 33.74 -5.40
N ALA A 393 14.64 33.07 -4.90
CA ALA A 393 14.73 32.20 -3.75
C ALA A 393 15.81 31.12 -3.98
N PRO A 394 16.72 30.90 -3.01
CA PRO A 394 17.82 30.00 -3.21
C PRO A 394 17.34 28.54 -3.30
N THR A 395 18.02 27.74 -4.12
CA THR A 395 17.71 26.32 -4.25
C THR A 395 18.17 25.57 -3.00
N LEU A 396 17.20 25.20 -2.17
CA LEU A 396 17.44 24.34 -1.01
C LEU A 396 17.51 22.89 -1.45
N LYS A 397 18.31 22.10 -0.74
CA LYS A 397 18.08 20.65 -0.73
C LYS A 397 16.76 20.40 0.00
N GLU A 398 15.96 19.49 -0.51
CA GLU A 398 14.79 18.94 0.16
C GLU A 398 15.05 17.45 0.42
N THR A 399 14.94 16.99 1.67
CA THR A 399 14.92 15.54 1.96
C THR A 399 13.46 15.09 2.00
N THR A 400 13.05 14.31 1.01
CA THR A 400 11.71 13.71 0.99
C THR A 400 11.61 12.42 1.79
N ASP A 401 12.75 11.87 2.23
CA ASP A 401 12.81 10.51 2.78
C ASP A 401 13.36 10.47 4.22
N LEU A 402 12.47 10.16 5.17
CA LEU A 402 12.81 9.82 6.56
C LEU A 402 12.96 8.30 6.77
N SER A 403 12.73 7.50 5.72
CA SER A 403 12.75 6.03 5.72
C SER A 403 14.13 5.42 5.42
N GLU A 404 15.11 6.19 4.95
CA GLU A 404 16.40 5.61 4.52
C GLU A 404 17.63 5.77 5.43
N ALA A 405 17.64 6.54 6.52
CA ALA A 405 18.91 6.68 7.27
C ALA A 405 18.79 6.97 8.77
N VAL A 406 18.64 5.92 9.60
CA VAL A 406 19.41 5.66 10.84
C VAL A 406 19.28 4.17 11.19
N SER A 407 20.36 3.40 11.11
CA SER A 407 20.39 1.94 11.36
C SER A 407 20.64 1.54 12.82
N ASP A 408 20.23 2.35 13.78
CA ASP A 408 20.38 2.02 15.19
C ASP A 408 19.52 2.96 16.00
N LEU A 409 18.59 2.41 16.79
CA LEU A 409 18.14 2.90 18.09
C LEU A 409 17.01 1.97 18.57
N SER A 410 17.21 1.39 19.75
CA SER A 410 16.18 0.63 20.45
C SER A 410 14.91 1.47 20.66
N ASP A 411 13.78 0.87 20.27
CA ASP A 411 12.44 1.44 20.39
C ASP A 411 12.06 1.51 21.88
N GLY A 412 12.36 2.65 22.50
CA GLY A 412 11.77 3.02 23.79
C GLY A 412 10.34 3.48 23.61
N GLU A 413 9.45 3.05 24.51
CA GLU A 413 8.05 3.48 24.57
C GLU A 413 7.93 5.01 24.65
N ILE A 414 6.98 5.57 23.90
CA ILE A 414 6.61 6.99 24.00
C ILE A 414 5.40 7.08 24.93
N PRO A 415 5.48 7.80 26.06
CA PRO A 415 4.30 8.11 26.85
C PRO A 415 3.46 9.16 26.11
N LEU A 416 2.53 8.69 25.27
CA LEU A 416 1.72 9.53 24.38
C LEU A 416 0.59 10.29 25.09
N MET A 417 0.30 9.98 26.37
CA MET A 417 -0.92 10.45 27.07
C MET A 417 -0.78 11.75 27.89
N GLU A 418 0.41 12.32 28.08
CA GLU A 418 0.55 13.48 29.00
C GLU A 418 0.55 14.85 28.34
N ILE A 419 0.59 14.94 27.01
CA ILE A 419 0.70 16.24 26.33
C ILE A 419 -0.65 16.60 25.74
N GLY A 420 -1.44 17.41 26.45
CA GLY A 420 -2.65 18.04 25.90
C GLY A 420 -2.32 18.83 24.63
N TYR A 421 -3.24 18.83 23.67
CA TYR A 421 -3.22 19.76 22.54
C TYR A 421 -4.17 20.91 22.90
N ASP A 422 -3.61 22.10 23.09
CA ASP A 422 -4.40 23.31 23.28
C ASP A 422 -4.65 23.95 21.92
N HIS A 423 -5.92 24.26 21.63
CA HIS A 423 -6.32 24.92 20.40
C HIS A 423 -5.92 26.39 20.49
N GLY A 424 -4.71 26.71 20.05
CA GLY A 424 -4.23 28.09 19.96
C GLY A 424 -3.98 28.49 18.53
N GLU A 425 -4.81 29.41 18.00
CA GLU A 425 -4.47 30.30 16.89
C GLU A 425 -3.36 31.30 17.28
N GLU A 426 -2.49 30.95 18.23
CA GLU A 426 -1.36 31.78 18.64
C GLU A 426 -0.20 31.53 17.67
N GLU A 427 0.36 32.62 17.12
CA GLU A 427 1.50 32.53 16.22
C GLU A 427 2.61 31.73 16.91
N VAL A 428 3.06 30.65 16.29
CA VAL A 428 4.12 29.80 16.83
C VAL A 428 5.36 30.67 17.08
N GLU A 429 5.62 30.97 18.35
CA GLU A 429 6.82 31.66 18.81
C GLU A 429 8.02 30.72 18.67
N LEU A 430 8.61 30.74 17.47
CA LEU A 430 9.67 29.82 17.07
C LEU A 430 10.83 29.83 18.08
N ASP A 431 11.18 31.00 18.63
CA ASP A 431 12.28 31.12 19.58
C ASP A 431 11.99 30.34 20.89
N GLU A 432 10.73 30.33 21.35
CA GLU A 432 10.32 29.51 22.49
C GLU A 432 10.43 28.01 22.15
N VAL A 433 9.89 27.60 20.99
CA VAL A 433 9.96 26.21 20.52
C VAL A 433 11.40 25.71 20.46
N LEU A 434 12.30 26.49 19.86
CA LEU A 434 13.71 26.12 19.72
C LEU A 434 14.47 26.13 21.06
N SER A 435 14.07 26.98 22.01
CA SER A 435 14.68 27.06 23.35
C SER A 435 14.38 25.82 24.21
N ASN A 436 13.21 25.22 24.02
CA ASN A 436 12.77 24.02 24.73
C ASN A 436 13.47 22.73 24.23
N ILE A 437 14.19 22.80 23.12
CA ILE A 437 14.96 21.68 22.58
C ILE A 437 16.33 21.64 23.26
N SER A 438 16.55 20.61 24.08
CA SER A 438 17.82 20.37 24.78
C SER A 438 19.01 20.38 23.83
N LYS A 439 20.12 21.02 24.25
CA LYS A 439 21.38 20.90 23.52
C LYS A 439 21.88 19.46 23.59
N VAL A 440 22.28 18.91 22.45
CA VAL A 440 22.98 17.62 22.41
C VAL A 440 24.37 17.86 22.99
N GLY A 441 24.67 17.19 24.09
CA GLY A 441 25.96 17.27 24.81
C GLY A 441 27.04 16.44 24.16
#